data_AF-A0A820EPJ8-F1
#
_entry.id   AF-A0A820EPJ8-F1
#
_cell.length_a   1.000
_cell.length_b   1.000
_cell.length_c   1.000
_cell.angle_alpha   90.00
_cell.angle_beta   90.00
_cell.angle_gamma   90.00
#
_symmetry.space_group_name_H-M   'P 1'
#
loop_
_entity.id
_entity.type
_entity.pdbx_description
1 polymer ?
#
loop_
_entity_poly.entity_id
_entity_poly.type
_entity_poly.pdbx_seq_one_letter_code
_entity_poly.pdbx_strand_id
1 'polypeptide(L)'
;MLVIENFIFKLNKATSSTKYYRCNDPCCSVVVHTDLEDNLLKIKDDHCHPPEPEEVQIRTFRQAVKTRAINETTPIPQIYDEEALRIDLSQLSIAALPSQREMSSTLNKARRFQTPPIPDTQLFDLPECYTKTIKGLSFLCIDQLVKRKTRMLVFASNEQLKMLFNSSVVLMDGTFSSSPSIFSQVYCIHSIKYEQSFVCVFALLPDQKKTTYKFLLNGLRDKAAEMNMMFNPTTIMSDFEGSLLEVLKSEFPNSQHRGCYFHHNQAIYRNIQKLGLSSAYVDDDQIRIICRKLMALALLPLSLVIEAFDNLYDSVLESSSTTFKLLEPLFKYFENQWIKTVEIKRWNAYGIQMRTNNNCEGYHNRLNSRVCKYHPNIWTFIRCIQGEENRFNHLLIQMKGGLAARPQTKTTQAIQKRIDNLYARYENKEVSPDELLEGLSFVVAKNSKSKKNKQLLISM
;
A
#
# COMPACT_ATOMS: atom_id res chain seq x y z
N MET A 1 36.24 -7.23 15.90
CA MET A 1 37.14 -6.22 16.49
C MET A 1 36.87 -6.28 17.98
N LEU A 2 37.92 -6.39 18.78
CA LEU A 2 37.78 -6.47 20.24
C LEU A 2 38.09 -5.09 20.81
N VAL A 3 37.28 -4.63 21.76
CA VAL A 3 37.48 -3.38 22.48
C VAL A 3 37.54 -3.70 23.96
N ILE A 4 38.61 -3.30 24.63
CA ILE A 4 38.80 -3.44 26.08
C ILE A 4 39.33 -2.10 26.58
N GLU A 5 38.67 -1.51 27.58
CA GLU A 5 39.11 -0.25 28.21
C GLU A 5 39.43 0.89 27.21
N ASN A 6 38.63 1.01 26.15
CA ASN A 6 38.82 1.96 25.04
C ASN A 6 40.10 1.77 24.19
N PHE A 7 40.77 0.63 24.32
CA PHE A 7 41.80 0.17 23.40
C PHE A 7 41.22 -0.77 22.34
N ILE A 8 41.65 -0.60 21.10
CA ILE A 8 41.16 -1.38 19.97
C ILE A 8 42.16 -2.46 19.60
N PHE A 9 41.68 -3.69 19.44
CA PHE A 9 42.50 -4.82 19.06
C PHE A 9 42.03 -5.49 17.75
N LYS A 10 43.00 -5.90 16.94
CA LYS A 10 42.82 -6.65 15.68
C LYS A 10 43.12 -8.13 15.91
N LEU A 11 42.29 -9.00 15.37
CA LEU A 11 42.54 -10.44 15.43
C LEU A 11 43.81 -10.75 14.65
N ASN A 12 44.78 -11.38 15.31
CA ASN A 12 46.06 -11.76 14.72
C ASN A 12 46.05 -13.25 14.32
N LYS A 13 45.61 -14.12 15.23
CA LYS A 13 45.48 -15.57 14.98
C LYS A 13 44.37 -16.17 15.83
N ALA A 14 43.77 -17.26 15.35
CA ALA A 14 42.81 -18.06 16.10
C ALA A 14 43.26 -19.53 16.10
N THR A 15 43.06 -20.20 17.23
CA THR A 15 43.32 -21.63 17.43
C THR A 15 42.00 -22.34 17.77
N SER A 16 42.02 -23.66 17.97
CA SER A 16 40.83 -24.44 18.31
C SER A 16 40.17 -24.04 19.63
N SER A 17 40.89 -23.37 20.53
CA SER A 17 40.37 -22.96 21.86
C SER A 17 40.55 -21.47 22.18
N THR A 18 41.40 -20.74 21.46
CA THR A 18 41.80 -19.38 21.85
C THR A 18 41.98 -18.47 20.65
N LYS A 19 41.48 -17.23 20.75
CA LYS A 19 41.75 -16.15 19.81
C LYS A 19 42.80 -15.20 20.38
N TYR A 20 43.71 -14.74 19.53
CA TYR A 20 44.80 -13.85 19.89
C TYR A 20 44.66 -12.56 19.10
N TYR A 21 44.56 -11.45 19.83
CA TYR A 21 44.38 -10.12 19.30
C TYR A 21 45.63 -9.28 19.60
N ARG A 22 46.09 -8.46 18.65
CA ARG A 22 47.15 -7.47 18.87
C ARG A 22 46.54 -6.07 18.90
N CYS A 23 47.12 -5.17 19.68
CA CYS A 23 46.74 -3.76 19.65
C CYS A 23 46.75 -3.20 18.22
N ASN A 24 45.81 -2.32 17.92
CA ASN A 24 45.66 -1.73 16.60
C ASN A 24 46.78 -0.73 16.27
N ASP A 25 47.41 -0.12 17.28
CA ASP A 25 48.54 0.79 17.10
C ASP A 25 49.79 0.00 16.65
N PRO A 26 50.40 0.33 15.49
CA PRO A 26 51.58 -0.37 14.96
C PRO A 26 52.80 -0.35 15.89
N CYS A 27 52.91 0.67 16.74
CA CYS A 27 54.01 0.84 17.69
C CYS A 27 53.73 0.17 19.04
N CYS A 28 52.55 -0.41 19.23
CA CYS A 28 52.13 -1.05 20.48
C CYS A 28 52.26 -2.57 20.40
N SER A 29 52.93 -3.17 21.38
CA SER A 29 53.20 -4.61 21.44
C SER A 29 52.12 -5.42 22.18
N VAL A 30 51.12 -4.77 22.78
CA VAL A 30 50.13 -5.44 23.64
C VAL A 30 49.34 -6.50 22.87
N VAL A 31 49.17 -7.66 23.51
CA VAL A 31 48.43 -8.80 22.97
C VAL A 31 47.37 -9.27 23.97
N VAL A 32 46.17 -9.51 23.48
CA VAL A 32 45.02 -10.00 24.26
C VAL A 32 44.63 -11.39 23.79
N HIS A 33 44.38 -12.29 24.73
CA HIS A 33 43.87 -13.62 24.48
C HIS A 33 42.43 -13.70 24.97
N THR A 34 41.55 -14.24 24.14
CA THR A 34 40.17 -14.53 24.51
C THR A 34 39.83 -15.99 24.20
N ASP A 35 38.76 -16.49 24.79
CA ASP A 35 38.13 -17.72 24.32
C ASP A 35 37.43 -17.49 22.95
N LEU A 36 36.72 -18.51 22.45
CA LEU A 36 35.99 -18.44 21.18
C LEU A 36 34.77 -17.49 21.24
N GLU A 37 34.25 -17.19 22.43
CA GLU A 37 33.13 -16.26 22.67
C GLU A 37 33.60 -14.83 22.96
N ASP A 38 34.89 -14.57 22.82
CA ASP A 38 35.54 -13.27 23.08
C ASP A 38 35.57 -12.86 24.57
N ASN A 39 35.42 -13.81 25.51
CA ASN A 39 35.67 -13.57 26.92
C ASN A 39 37.18 -13.48 27.20
N LEU A 40 37.58 -12.49 28.00
CA LEU A 40 38.97 -12.21 28.29
C LEU A 40 39.65 -13.35 29.07
N LEU A 41 40.73 -13.89 28.53
CA LEU A 41 41.56 -14.89 29.20
C LEU A 41 42.85 -14.28 29.74
N LYS A 42 43.51 -13.42 28.96
CA LYS A 42 44.81 -12.83 29.33
C LYS A 42 45.09 -11.55 28.55
N ILE A 43 45.69 -10.56 29.22
CA ILE A 43 46.34 -9.40 28.58
C ILE A 43 47.84 -9.53 28.83
N LYS A 44 48.65 -9.23 27.81
CA LYS A 44 50.11 -9.27 27.89
C LYS A 44 50.68 -7.90 27.51
N ASP A 45 51.56 -7.40 28.37
CA ASP A 45 52.24 -6.10 28.30
C ASP A 45 51.31 -4.89 28.53
N ASP A 46 51.91 -3.73 28.81
CA ASP A 46 51.20 -2.46 29.02
C ASP A 46 51.18 -1.60 27.75
N HIS A 47 50.13 -0.79 27.58
CA HIS A 47 50.01 0.11 26.44
C HIS A 47 51.02 1.27 26.53
N CYS A 48 51.68 1.56 25.41
CA CYS A 48 52.60 2.71 25.28
C CYS A 48 51.93 3.98 24.73
N HIS A 49 50.60 3.98 24.64
CA HIS A 49 49.78 5.06 24.11
C HIS A 49 48.50 5.20 24.94
N PRO A 50 47.88 6.39 24.98
CA PRO A 50 46.61 6.57 25.68
C PRO A 50 45.46 5.81 25.00
N PRO A 51 44.38 5.52 25.74
CA PRO A 51 43.15 4.99 25.16
C PRO A 51 42.50 6.00 24.19
N GLU A 52 41.75 5.48 23.21
CA GLU A 52 41.13 6.28 22.15
C GLU A 52 39.59 6.15 22.18
N PRO A 53 38.91 6.69 23.21
CA PRO A 53 37.47 6.54 23.36
C PRO A 53 36.68 7.11 22.17
N GLU A 54 37.18 8.19 21.54
CA GLU A 54 36.53 8.80 20.39
C GLU A 54 36.54 7.87 19.17
N GLU A 55 37.65 7.19 18.90
CA GLU A 55 37.78 6.26 17.77
C GLU A 55 36.90 5.01 17.99
N VAL A 56 36.77 4.55 19.25
CA VAL A 56 35.84 3.48 19.62
C VAL A 56 34.40 3.90 19.35
N GLN A 57 34.00 5.11 19.73
CA GLN A 57 32.67 5.65 19.48
C GLN A 57 32.38 5.76 17.97
N ILE A 58 33.30 6.31 17.18
CA ILE A 58 33.16 6.45 15.72
C ILE A 58 33.03 5.08 15.04
N ARG A 59 33.82 4.08 15.45
CA ARG A 59 33.74 2.73 14.89
C ARG A 59 32.45 2.01 15.26
N THR A 60 31.98 2.17 16.49
CA THR A 60 30.70 1.62 16.95
C THR A 60 29.55 2.21 16.12
N PHE A 61 29.54 3.53 15.93
CA PHE A 61 28.59 4.22 15.05
C PHE A 61 28.65 3.69 13.61
N ARG A 62 29.85 3.61 13.00
CA ARG A 62 30.03 3.08 11.64
C ARG A 62 29.50 1.65 11.51
N GLN A 63 29.76 0.81 12.50
CA GLN A 63 29.30 -0.57 12.51
C GLN A 63 27.79 -0.67 12.67
N ALA A 64 27.17 0.15 13.51
CA ALA A 64 25.72 0.23 13.66
C ALA A 64 25.04 0.66 12.36
N VAL A 65 25.50 1.77 11.76
CA VAL A 65 24.99 2.26 10.47
C VAL A 65 25.17 1.22 9.37
N LYS A 66 26.34 0.56 9.30
CA LYS A 66 26.60 -0.50 8.32
C LYS A 66 25.68 -1.70 8.50
N THR A 67 25.49 -2.14 9.74
CA THR A 67 24.61 -3.28 10.06
C THR A 67 23.17 -2.99 9.66
N ARG A 68 22.65 -1.80 10.02
CA ARG A 68 21.32 -1.36 9.59
C ARG A 68 21.23 -1.19 8.09
N ALA A 69 22.24 -0.60 7.45
CA ALA A 69 22.26 -0.43 6.00
C ALA A 69 22.18 -1.76 5.25
N ILE A 70 22.77 -2.83 5.78
CA ILE A 70 22.72 -4.17 5.17
C ILE A 70 21.36 -4.85 5.39
N ASN A 71 20.78 -4.68 6.58
CA ASN A 71 19.59 -5.43 7.00
C ASN A 71 18.26 -4.72 6.70
N GLU A 72 18.29 -3.40 6.50
CA GLU A 72 17.10 -2.57 6.30
C GLU A 72 17.06 -1.94 4.91
N THR A 73 15.84 -1.66 4.44
CA THR A 73 15.61 -0.89 3.19
C THR A 73 15.49 0.61 3.39
N THR A 74 15.57 1.07 4.64
CA THR A 74 15.58 2.50 4.99
C THR A 74 16.65 3.23 4.16
N PRO A 75 16.36 4.43 3.63
CA PRO A 75 17.38 5.23 2.95
C PRO A 75 18.60 5.43 3.86
N ILE A 76 19.81 5.22 3.32
CA ILE A 76 21.08 5.41 4.06
C ILE A 76 21.17 6.78 4.75
N PRO A 77 20.73 7.91 4.12
CA PRO A 77 20.67 9.20 4.81
C PRO A 77 19.92 9.12 6.15
N GLN A 78 18.74 8.53 6.12
CA GLN A 78 17.88 8.41 7.28
C GLN A 78 18.48 7.47 8.34
N ILE A 79 19.11 6.36 7.94
CA ILE A 79 19.81 5.47 8.88
C ILE A 79 20.94 6.23 9.59
N TYR A 80 21.72 7.01 8.85
CA TYR A 80 22.81 7.82 9.41
C TYR A 80 22.28 8.78 10.47
N ASP A 81 21.24 9.56 10.14
CA ASP A 81 20.67 10.56 11.05
C ASP A 81 20.06 9.90 12.30
N GLU A 82 19.34 8.79 12.13
CA GLU A 82 18.75 8.05 13.26
C GLU A 82 19.80 7.45 14.19
N GLU A 83 20.90 6.90 13.66
CA GLU A 83 22.00 6.40 14.49
C GLU A 83 22.77 7.53 15.17
N ALA A 84 22.92 8.68 14.50
CA ALA A 84 23.62 9.83 15.06
C ALA A 84 22.85 10.41 16.26
N LEU A 85 21.52 10.26 16.27
CA LEU A 85 20.66 10.63 17.40
C LEU A 85 20.63 9.57 18.53
N ARG A 86 21.03 8.33 18.26
CA ARG A 86 20.99 7.23 19.25
C ARG A 86 22.23 7.15 20.13
N ILE A 87 23.38 7.55 19.60
CA ILE A 87 24.67 7.45 20.28
C ILE A 87 25.01 8.81 20.88
N ASP A 88 25.29 8.83 22.18
CA ASP A 88 25.83 10.02 22.85
C ASP A 88 27.32 10.16 22.48
N LEU A 89 27.59 11.06 21.53
CA LEU A 89 28.90 11.27 20.95
C LEU A 89 29.53 12.51 21.57
N SER A 90 30.80 12.42 21.97
CA SER A 90 31.54 13.60 22.43
C SER A 90 31.66 14.65 21.32
N GLN A 91 31.89 15.92 21.67
CA GLN A 91 32.13 16.98 20.66
C GLN A 91 33.29 16.64 19.71
N LEU A 92 34.35 16.01 20.23
CA LEU A 92 35.49 15.56 19.44
C LEU A 92 35.12 14.43 18.49
N SER A 93 34.32 13.46 18.95
CA SER A 93 33.80 12.38 18.12
C SER A 93 32.91 12.91 17.00
N ILE A 94 32.02 13.86 17.29
CA ILE A 94 31.14 14.48 16.29
C ILE A 94 31.97 15.18 15.20
N ALA A 95 33.02 15.92 15.58
CA ALA A 95 33.89 16.61 14.64
C ALA A 95 34.66 15.63 13.72
N ALA A 96 34.97 14.43 14.22
CA ALA A 96 35.70 13.39 13.48
C ALA A 96 34.79 12.35 12.80
N LEU A 97 33.47 12.45 12.94
CA LEU A 97 32.53 11.54 12.28
C LEU A 97 32.64 11.68 10.75
N PRO A 98 32.66 10.55 10.01
CA PRO A 98 32.57 10.62 8.56
C PRO A 98 31.23 11.23 8.17
N SER A 99 31.23 12.14 7.22
CA SER A 99 30.00 12.68 6.69
C SER A 99 29.15 11.57 6.06
N GLN A 100 27.84 11.81 6.03
CA GLN A 100 26.88 10.93 5.38
C GLN A 100 27.25 10.66 3.90
N ARG A 101 27.81 11.64 3.18
CA ARG A 101 28.24 11.50 1.79
C ARG A 101 29.42 10.54 1.64
N GLU A 102 30.41 10.65 2.53
CA GLU A 102 31.60 9.77 2.53
C GLU A 102 31.22 8.31 2.80
N MET A 103 30.29 8.08 3.74
CA MET A 103 29.84 6.72 4.03
C MET A 103 28.90 6.15 2.96
N SER A 104 28.17 6.99 2.23
CA SER A 104 27.11 6.54 1.31
C SER A 104 27.60 5.55 0.26
N SER A 105 28.78 5.75 -0.34
CA SER A 105 29.31 4.84 -1.36
C SER A 105 29.59 3.44 -0.78
N THR A 106 30.31 3.39 0.35
CA THR A 106 30.67 2.16 1.05
C THR A 106 29.45 1.41 1.57
N LEU A 107 28.47 2.13 2.13
CA LEU A 107 27.22 1.55 2.64
C LEU A 107 26.35 1.02 1.50
N ASN A 108 26.23 1.76 0.40
CA ASN A 108 25.53 1.27 -0.79
C ASN A 108 26.23 0.05 -1.41
N LYS A 109 27.55 -0.03 -1.36
CA LYS A 109 28.31 -1.20 -1.82
C LYS A 109 28.10 -2.40 -0.90
N ALA A 110 28.14 -2.20 0.42
CA ALA A 110 27.89 -3.26 1.40
C ALA A 110 26.45 -3.80 1.31
N ARG A 111 25.45 -2.90 1.17
CA ARG A 111 24.06 -3.26 0.90
C ARG A 111 23.94 -4.06 -0.40
N ARG A 112 24.57 -3.58 -1.48
CA ARG A 112 24.57 -4.26 -2.78
C ARG A 112 25.19 -5.66 -2.76
N PHE A 113 26.22 -5.87 -1.95
CA PHE A 113 26.88 -7.17 -1.83
C PHE A 113 25.97 -8.24 -1.21
N GLN A 114 25.03 -7.84 -0.35
CA GLN A 114 24.06 -8.77 0.25
C GLN A 114 22.72 -8.84 -0.49
N THR A 115 22.38 -7.83 -1.29
CA THR A 115 21.20 -7.91 -2.16
C THR A 115 21.51 -8.75 -3.39
N PRO A 116 20.65 -9.71 -3.76
CA PRO A 116 20.80 -10.43 -5.01
C PRO A 116 20.80 -9.48 -6.21
N PRO A 117 21.34 -9.92 -7.37
CA PRO A 117 21.17 -9.20 -8.63
C PRO A 117 19.71 -8.81 -8.85
N ILE A 118 19.46 -7.60 -9.34
CA ILE A 118 18.11 -7.17 -9.68
C ILE A 118 17.69 -7.97 -10.92
N PRO A 119 16.59 -8.73 -10.87
CA PRO A 119 16.17 -9.52 -12.00
C PRO A 119 15.56 -8.65 -13.10
N ASP A 120 15.90 -8.96 -14.35
CA ASP A 120 15.35 -8.29 -15.53
C ASP A 120 14.02 -8.90 -16.01
N THR A 121 13.69 -10.11 -15.52
CA THR A 121 12.46 -10.82 -15.87
C THR A 121 11.77 -11.39 -14.64
N GLN A 122 10.54 -11.86 -14.80
CA GLN A 122 9.78 -12.54 -13.73
C GLN A 122 10.34 -13.93 -13.38
N LEU A 123 11.20 -14.50 -14.24
CA LEU A 123 11.87 -15.78 -14.02
C LEU A 123 13.21 -15.55 -13.31
N PHE A 124 13.19 -15.62 -12.00
CA PHE A 124 14.38 -15.48 -11.16
C PHE A 124 14.23 -16.31 -9.89
N ASP A 125 15.34 -16.75 -9.31
CA ASP A 125 15.29 -17.46 -8.03
C ASP A 125 15.02 -16.48 -6.90
N LEU A 126 13.98 -16.78 -6.10
CA LEU A 126 13.59 -15.94 -4.97
C LEU A 126 14.32 -16.44 -3.72
N PRO A 127 15.28 -15.69 -3.16
CA PRO A 127 16.03 -16.16 -2.00
C PRO A 127 15.13 -16.32 -0.78
N GLU A 128 15.49 -17.25 0.10
CA GLU A 128 14.69 -17.64 1.28
C GLU A 128 14.35 -16.45 2.20
N CYS A 129 15.25 -15.48 2.35
CA CYS A 129 15.00 -14.30 3.18
C CYS A 129 13.86 -13.40 2.64
N TYR A 130 13.49 -13.54 1.37
CA TYR A 130 12.37 -12.84 0.72
C TYR A 130 11.09 -13.68 0.68
N THR A 131 11.15 -14.98 0.99
CA THR A 131 9.96 -15.85 1.09
C THR A 131 9.36 -15.88 2.50
N LYS A 132 10.06 -15.31 3.49
CA LYS A 132 9.69 -15.29 4.91
C LYS A 132 9.25 -13.91 5.41
N THR A 133 8.57 -13.86 6.55
CA THR A 133 8.29 -12.63 7.30
C THR A 133 9.56 -12.14 8.00
N ILE A 134 9.51 -10.93 8.59
CA ILE A 134 10.62 -10.42 9.45
C ILE A 134 10.91 -11.39 10.61
N LYS A 135 9.88 -12.11 11.09
CA LYS A 135 9.99 -13.10 12.17
C LYS A 135 10.39 -14.50 11.68
N GLY A 136 10.73 -14.66 10.39
CA GLY A 136 11.16 -15.94 9.82
C GLY A 136 10.04 -16.94 9.53
N LEU A 137 8.76 -16.53 9.59
CA LEU A 137 7.62 -17.39 9.25
C LEU A 137 7.37 -17.39 7.74
N SER A 138 6.63 -18.38 7.22
CA SER A 138 6.24 -18.40 5.80
C SER A 138 5.44 -17.15 5.42
N PHE A 139 5.79 -16.54 4.28
CA PHE A 139 5.15 -15.33 3.78
C PHE A 139 4.79 -15.40 2.30
N LEU A 140 5.66 -15.96 1.45
CA LEU A 140 5.29 -16.30 0.08
C LEU A 140 4.35 -17.51 0.12
N CYS A 141 3.08 -17.29 -0.18
CA CYS A 141 2.08 -18.35 -0.13
C CYS A 141 1.79 -18.96 -1.52
N ILE A 142 1.95 -18.19 -2.60
CA ILE A 142 1.77 -18.70 -3.97
C ILE A 142 2.93 -18.22 -4.82
N ASP A 143 3.51 -19.16 -5.55
CA ASP A 143 4.54 -18.94 -6.54
C ASP A 143 4.23 -19.80 -7.76
N GLN A 144 3.69 -19.18 -8.81
CA GLN A 144 3.13 -19.92 -9.93
C GLN A 144 3.44 -19.27 -11.27
N LEU A 145 3.74 -20.11 -12.27
CA LEU A 145 3.80 -19.68 -13.66
C LEU A 145 2.37 -19.62 -14.23
N VAL A 146 1.94 -18.41 -14.60
CA VAL A 146 0.61 -18.15 -15.18
C VAL A 146 0.58 -18.54 -16.67
N LYS A 147 1.67 -18.25 -17.39
CA LYS A 147 1.93 -18.66 -18.77
C LYS A 147 3.43 -18.91 -18.95
N ARG A 148 3.83 -19.35 -20.15
CA ARG A 148 5.25 -19.48 -20.51
C ARG A 148 5.97 -18.15 -20.25
N LYS A 149 6.94 -18.17 -19.34
CA LYS A 149 7.75 -17.02 -18.90
C LYS A 149 7.01 -15.92 -18.12
N THR A 150 5.76 -16.13 -17.69
CA THR A 150 5.09 -15.18 -16.79
C THR A 150 4.80 -15.82 -15.44
N ARG A 151 5.22 -15.15 -14.38
CA ARG A 151 5.13 -15.62 -12.99
C ARG A 151 4.21 -14.72 -12.20
N MET A 152 3.53 -15.28 -11.22
CA MET A 152 2.77 -14.56 -10.20
C MET A 152 3.35 -14.93 -8.84
N LEU A 153 3.58 -13.92 -8.01
CA LEU A 153 4.04 -14.09 -6.63
C LEU A 153 2.98 -13.52 -5.70
N VAL A 154 2.57 -14.29 -4.70
CA VAL A 154 1.56 -13.86 -3.72
C VAL A 154 2.13 -14.01 -2.32
N PHE A 155 2.06 -12.92 -1.57
CA PHE A 155 2.56 -12.81 -0.22
C PHE A 155 1.43 -12.57 0.77
N ALA A 156 1.32 -13.48 1.75
CA ALA A 156 0.42 -13.41 2.88
C ALA A 156 0.90 -14.38 3.96
N SER A 157 0.97 -13.93 5.22
CA SER A 157 1.21 -14.83 6.35
C SER A 157 -0.06 -15.60 6.73
N ASN A 158 0.08 -16.68 7.50
CA ASN A 158 -1.07 -17.48 7.92
C ASN A 158 -2.12 -16.67 8.70
N GLU A 159 -1.72 -15.69 9.51
CA GLU A 159 -2.65 -14.82 10.22
C GLU A 159 -3.42 -13.87 9.27
N GLN A 160 -2.75 -13.39 8.22
CA GLN A 160 -3.40 -12.61 7.18
C GLN A 160 -4.41 -13.45 6.37
N LEU A 161 -4.04 -14.67 5.99
CA LEU A 161 -4.93 -15.59 5.27
C LEU A 161 -6.15 -15.98 6.13
N LYS A 162 -5.95 -16.31 7.41
CA LYS A 162 -7.06 -16.57 8.35
C LYS A 162 -8.01 -15.38 8.45
N MET A 163 -7.50 -14.16 8.46
CA MET A 163 -8.35 -12.98 8.46
C MET A 163 -9.14 -12.85 7.15
N LEU A 164 -8.48 -13.08 6.02
CA LEU A 164 -9.12 -13.03 4.71
C LEU A 164 -10.26 -14.02 4.58
N PHE A 165 -10.01 -15.29 4.89
CA PHE A 165 -10.98 -16.36 4.69
C PHE A 165 -12.18 -16.26 5.65
N ASN A 166 -12.00 -15.66 6.82
CA ASN A 166 -13.11 -15.38 7.75
C ASN A 166 -13.88 -14.07 7.44
N SER A 167 -13.44 -13.27 6.47
CA SER A 167 -14.04 -11.96 6.22
C SER A 167 -15.30 -12.08 5.37
N SER A 168 -16.40 -11.47 5.84
CA SER A 168 -17.65 -11.37 5.10
C SER A 168 -17.59 -10.32 3.98
N VAL A 169 -16.73 -9.31 4.13
CA VAL A 169 -16.53 -8.23 3.18
C VAL A 169 -15.06 -8.19 2.77
N VAL A 170 -14.81 -8.25 1.47
CA VAL A 170 -13.47 -8.19 0.90
C VAL A 170 -13.40 -7.04 -0.08
N LEU A 171 -12.33 -6.24 0.02
CA LEU A 171 -12.03 -5.19 -0.95
C LEU A 171 -10.83 -5.64 -1.78
N MET A 172 -10.94 -5.54 -3.11
CA MET A 172 -9.88 -5.93 -4.02
C MET A 172 -9.50 -4.74 -4.89
N ASP A 173 -8.23 -4.35 -4.86
CA ASP A 173 -7.78 -3.12 -5.50
C ASP A 173 -6.34 -3.23 -6.00
N GLY A 174 -6.09 -2.69 -7.19
CA GLY A 174 -4.79 -2.73 -7.86
C GLY A 174 -4.04 -1.40 -7.70
N THR A 175 -2.71 -1.46 -7.57
CA THR A 175 -1.85 -0.29 -7.63
C THR A 175 -0.65 -0.51 -8.56
N PHE A 176 -0.40 0.45 -9.44
CA PHE A 176 0.60 0.37 -10.51
C PHE A 176 1.94 1.02 -10.09
N SER A 177 1.88 2.16 -9.40
CA SER A 177 3.05 2.97 -9.05
C SER A 177 4.03 2.28 -8.09
N SER A 178 3.50 1.44 -7.19
CA SER A 178 4.29 0.62 -6.27
C SER A 178 4.77 -0.70 -6.88
N SER A 179 4.33 -1.06 -8.10
CA SER A 179 4.68 -2.33 -8.73
C SER A 179 6.14 -2.34 -9.14
N PRO A 180 6.91 -3.38 -8.79
CA PRO A 180 8.21 -3.59 -9.39
C PRO A 180 8.11 -3.68 -10.91
N SER A 181 9.08 -3.12 -11.63
CA SER A 181 9.02 -2.95 -13.10
C SER A 181 8.80 -4.25 -13.89
N ILE A 182 9.24 -5.39 -13.34
CA ILE A 182 9.03 -6.71 -13.93
C ILE A 182 7.59 -7.23 -13.79
N PHE A 183 6.72 -6.58 -13.02
CA PHE A 183 5.31 -6.89 -12.85
C PHE A 183 4.44 -5.70 -13.25
N SER A 184 3.26 -5.97 -13.80
CA SER A 184 2.38 -4.89 -14.26
C SER A 184 1.61 -4.21 -13.12
N GLN A 185 1.31 -4.93 -12.04
CA GLN A 185 0.61 -4.35 -10.89
C GLN A 185 0.89 -5.10 -9.59
N VAL A 186 0.74 -4.38 -8.48
CA VAL A 186 0.52 -4.97 -7.16
C VAL A 186 -0.99 -4.99 -6.92
N TYR A 187 -1.53 -6.18 -6.71
CA TYR A 187 -2.94 -6.36 -6.39
C TYR A 187 -3.09 -6.68 -4.90
N CYS A 188 -3.84 -5.84 -4.20
CA CYS A 188 -4.06 -5.94 -2.76
C CYS A 188 -5.46 -6.47 -2.48
N ILE A 189 -5.55 -7.45 -1.58
CA ILE A 189 -6.84 -7.94 -1.07
C ILE A 189 -6.95 -7.59 0.41
N HIS A 190 -7.99 -6.84 0.72
CA HIS A 190 -8.26 -6.31 2.04
C HIS A 190 -9.46 -7.02 2.67
N SER A 191 -9.41 -7.17 3.99
CA SER A 191 -10.54 -7.56 4.81
C SER A 191 -10.94 -6.44 5.75
N ILE A 192 -12.20 -6.44 6.18
CA ILE A 192 -12.69 -5.51 7.19
C ILE A 192 -12.90 -6.28 8.48
N LYS A 193 -12.21 -5.87 9.55
CA LYS A 193 -12.35 -6.44 10.88
C LYS A 193 -12.27 -5.31 11.91
N TYR A 194 -13.14 -5.35 12.91
CA TYR A 194 -13.23 -4.29 13.93
C TYR A 194 -13.38 -2.90 13.30
N GLU A 195 -14.24 -2.75 12.28
CA GLU A 195 -14.44 -1.48 11.54
C GLU A 195 -13.17 -0.90 10.88
N GLN A 196 -12.09 -1.68 10.81
CA GLN A 196 -10.81 -1.29 10.25
C GLN A 196 -10.48 -2.18 9.04
N SER A 197 -9.88 -1.57 8.01
CA SER A 197 -9.37 -2.32 6.87
C SER A 197 -7.96 -2.83 7.13
N PHE A 198 -7.74 -4.09 6.77
CA PHE A 198 -6.48 -4.80 6.86
C PHE A 198 -6.09 -5.39 5.51
N VAL A 199 -4.86 -5.16 5.07
CA VAL A 199 -4.32 -5.82 3.86
C VAL A 199 -3.86 -7.21 4.21
N CYS A 200 -4.51 -8.19 3.59
CA CYS A 200 -4.27 -9.59 3.87
C CYS A 200 -3.40 -10.24 2.80
N VAL A 201 -3.45 -9.76 1.56
CA VAL A 201 -2.68 -10.34 0.45
C VAL A 201 -2.04 -9.23 -0.38
N PHE A 202 -0.78 -9.43 -0.74
CA PHE A 202 -0.08 -8.69 -1.79
C PHE A 202 0.25 -9.64 -2.93
N ALA A 203 -0.36 -9.45 -4.10
CA ALA A 203 -0.10 -10.25 -5.28
C ALA A 203 0.62 -9.41 -6.34
N LEU A 204 1.79 -9.86 -6.76
CA LEU A 204 2.53 -9.31 -7.89
C LEU A 204 2.03 -9.99 -9.17
N LEU A 205 1.22 -9.26 -9.94
CA LEU A 205 0.55 -9.81 -11.11
C LEU A 205 1.31 -9.45 -12.40
N PRO A 206 1.48 -10.40 -13.32
CA PRO A 206 2.17 -10.16 -14.59
C PRO A 206 1.36 -9.36 -15.60
N ASP A 207 0.03 -9.31 -15.48
CA ASP A 207 -0.89 -8.54 -16.32
C ASP A 207 -2.27 -8.36 -15.64
N GLN A 208 -3.19 -7.64 -16.29
CA GLN A 208 -4.60 -7.48 -15.86
C GLN A 208 -5.55 -8.43 -16.62
N LYS A 209 -5.14 -9.66 -16.95
CA LYS A 209 -5.99 -10.58 -17.72
C LYS A 209 -6.86 -11.46 -16.84
N LYS A 210 -8.03 -11.85 -17.36
CA LYS A 210 -8.95 -12.82 -16.75
C LYS A 210 -8.25 -14.08 -16.24
N THR A 211 -7.34 -14.63 -17.06
CA THR A 211 -6.55 -15.82 -16.69
C THR A 211 -5.76 -15.60 -15.40
N THR A 212 -5.12 -14.45 -15.27
CA THR A 212 -4.26 -14.12 -14.12
C THR A 212 -5.06 -13.96 -12.84
N TYR A 213 -6.19 -13.24 -12.90
CA TYR A 213 -7.10 -13.16 -11.75
C TYR A 213 -7.69 -14.51 -11.36
N LYS A 214 -8.02 -15.36 -12.33
CA LYS A 214 -8.50 -16.72 -12.06
C LYS A 214 -7.45 -17.56 -11.32
N PHE A 215 -6.18 -17.51 -11.75
CA PHE A 215 -5.09 -18.17 -11.04
C PHE A 215 -4.93 -17.65 -9.62
N LEU A 216 -4.98 -16.32 -9.41
CA LEU A 216 -4.89 -15.72 -8.08
C LEU A 216 -6.00 -16.25 -7.15
N LEU A 217 -7.25 -16.20 -7.59
CA LEU A 217 -8.39 -16.57 -6.76
C LEU A 217 -8.44 -18.08 -6.50
N ASN A 218 -8.09 -18.91 -7.48
CA ASN A 218 -7.99 -20.35 -7.30
C ASN A 218 -6.87 -20.72 -6.33
N GLY A 219 -5.68 -20.13 -6.48
CA GLY A 219 -4.59 -20.37 -5.54
C GLY A 219 -4.94 -19.95 -4.10
N LEU A 220 -5.74 -18.89 -3.92
CA LEU A 220 -6.24 -18.52 -2.59
C LEU A 220 -7.29 -19.50 -2.06
N ARG A 221 -8.11 -20.11 -2.91
CA ARG A 221 -9.05 -21.18 -2.52
C ARG A 221 -8.33 -22.45 -2.12
N ASP A 222 -7.32 -22.84 -2.88
CA ASP A 222 -6.48 -23.98 -2.56
C ASP A 222 -5.80 -23.75 -1.21
N LYS A 223 -5.27 -22.54 -0.97
CA LYS A 223 -4.74 -22.16 0.35
C LYS A 223 -5.77 -22.16 1.48
N ALA A 224 -7.01 -21.77 1.20
CA ALA A 224 -8.07 -21.88 2.20
C ALA A 224 -8.35 -23.35 2.54
N ALA A 225 -8.44 -24.23 1.53
CA ALA A 225 -8.67 -25.66 1.72
C ALA A 225 -7.51 -26.33 2.49
N GLU A 226 -6.25 -26.02 2.16
CA GLU A 226 -5.07 -26.47 2.91
C GLU A 226 -5.14 -26.09 4.40
N MET A 227 -5.76 -24.95 4.70
CA MET A 227 -5.93 -24.45 6.07
C MET A 227 -7.23 -24.93 6.74
N ASN A 228 -8.00 -25.83 6.11
CA ASN A 228 -9.35 -26.26 6.53
C ASN A 228 -10.33 -25.09 6.72
N MET A 229 -10.25 -24.12 5.82
CA MET A 229 -11.10 -22.93 5.78
C MET A 229 -11.80 -22.82 4.42
N MET A 230 -12.79 -21.94 4.32
CA MET A 230 -13.43 -21.59 3.06
C MET A 230 -13.21 -20.12 2.75
N PHE A 231 -12.78 -19.81 1.53
CA PHE A 231 -12.80 -18.44 1.04
C PHE A 231 -14.12 -18.20 0.31
N ASN A 232 -15.11 -17.65 1.02
CA ASN A 232 -16.45 -17.39 0.48
C ASN A 232 -17.05 -16.08 1.03
N PRO A 233 -16.53 -14.92 0.62
CA PRO A 233 -17.01 -13.63 1.12
C PRO A 233 -18.44 -13.34 0.64
N THR A 234 -19.30 -12.82 1.51
CA THR A 234 -20.66 -12.38 1.14
C THR A 234 -20.66 -11.15 0.23
N THR A 235 -19.69 -10.25 0.36
CA THR A 235 -19.60 -9.03 -0.45
C THR A 235 -18.16 -8.82 -0.92
N ILE A 236 -18.01 -8.60 -2.22
CA ILE A 236 -16.73 -8.25 -2.84
C ILE A 236 -16.87 -6.87 -3.44
N MET A 237 -16.07 -5.92 -2.96
CA MET A 237 -15.95 -4.60 -3.57
C MET A 237 -14.69 -4.55 -4.42
N SER A 238 -14.85 -4.17 -5.68
CA SER A 238 -13.74 -3.97 -6.61
C SER A 238 -13.94 -2.70 -7.43
N ASP A 239 -12.95 -2.37 -8.26
CA ASP A 239 -13.16 -1.42 -9.35
C ASP A 239 -14.07 -2.01 -10.45
N PHE A 240 -14.21 -1.25 -11.54
CA PHE A 240 -15.03 -1.61 -12.70
C PHE A 240 -14.25 -2.31 -13.81
N GLU A 241 -13.11 -2.95 -13.49
CA GLU A 241 -12.34 -3.71 -14.48
C GLU A 241 -13.14 -4.93 -14.96
N GLY A 242 -13.43 -4.99 -16.27
CA GLY A 242 -14.28 -6.02 -16.86
C GLY A 242 -13.70 -7.44 -16.72
N SER A 243 -12.39 -7.59 -16.89
CA SER A 243 -11.68 -8.86 -16.74
C SER A 243 -11.81 -9.43 -15.34
N LEU A 244 -11.59 -8.60 -14.32
CA LEU A 244 -11.78 -8.98 -12.93
C LEU A 244 -13.25 -9.34 -12.65
N LEU A 245 -14.20 -8.53 -13.11
CA LEU A 245 -15.62 -8.74 -12.83
C LEU A 245 -16.13 -10.10 -13.33
N GLU A 246 -15.78 -10.49 -14.55
CA GLU A 246 -16.19 -11.78 -15.09
C GLU A 246 -15.62 -12.96 -14.28
N VAL A 247 -14.37 -12.84 -13.84
CA VAL A 247 -13.75 -13.84 -12.97
C VAL A 247 -14.45 -13.86 -11.61
N LEU A 248 -14.74 -12.71 -11.01
CA LEU A 248 -15.45 -12.65 -9.74
C LEU A 248 -16.84 -13.28 -9.82
N LYS A 249 -17.60 -13.01 -10.89
CA LYS A 249 -18.94 -13.60 -11.10
C LYS A 249 -18.89 -15.13 -11.27
N SER A 250 -17.88 -15.63 -11.97
CA SER A 250 -17.73 -17.07 -12.20
C SER A 250 -17.20 -17.80 -10.98
N GLU A 251 -16.21 -17.23 -10.30
CA GLU A 251 -15.62 -17.85 -9.12
C GLU A 251 -16.54 -17.71 -7.91
N PHE A 252 -17.13 -16.54 -7.66
CA PHE A 252 -17.94 -16.22 -6.48
C PHE A 252 -19.39 -15.84 -6.82
N PRO A 253 -20.18 -16.75 -7.43
CA PRO A 253 -21.51 -16.42 -7.96
C PRO A 253 -22.52 -16.01 -6.88
N ASN A 254 -22.31 -16.45 -5.64
CA ASN A 254 -23.19 -16.15 -4.51
C ASN A 254 -22.83 -14.85 -3.79
N SER A 255 -21.70 -14.21 -4.14
CA SER A 255 -21.27 -12.97 -3.52
C SER A 255 -21.95 -11.76 -4.15
N GLN A 256 -22.23 -10.75 -3.35
CA GLN A 256 -22.62 -9.44 -3.88
C GLN A 256 -21.38 -8.74 -4.42
N HIS A 257 -21.31 -8.55 -5.74
CA HIS A 257 -20.21 -7.80 -6.36
C HIS A 257 -20.57 -6.33 -6.48
N ARG A 258 -19.90 -5.48 -5.69
CA ARG A 258 -20.12 -4.03 -5.64
C ARG A 258 -18.96 -3.29 -6.29
N GLY A 259 -19.28 -2.20 -6.99
CA GLY A 259 -18.32 -1.25 -7.48
C GLY A 259 -18.04 -0.17 -6.44
N CYS A 260 -16.83 0.37 -6.43
CA CYS A 260 -16.51 1.51 -5.58
C CYS A 260 -17.14 2.81 -6.11
N TYR A 261 -17.85 3.55 -5.25
CA TYR A 261 -18.46 4.85 -5.60
C TYR A 261 -17.44 5.89 -6.07
N PHE A 262 -16.22 5.87 -5.50
CA PHE A 262 -15.14 6.75 -5.93
C PHE A 262 -14.73 6.47 -7.39
N HIS A 263 -14.51 5.19 -7.73
CA HIS A 263 -14.14 4.80 -9.09
C HIS A 263 -15.25 5.08 -10.10
N HIS A 264 -16.52 5.00 -9.70
CA HIS A 264 -17.67 5.38 -10.53
C HIS A 264 -17.62 6.87 -10.88
N ASN A 265 -17.50 7.74 -9.87
CA ASN A 265 -17.38 9.19 -10.07
C ASN A 265 -16.11 9.56 -10.87
N GLN A 266 -15.00 8.87 -10.61
CA GLN A 266 -13.75 9.10 -11.33
C GLN A 266 -13.88 8.74 -12.81
N ALA A 267 -14.56 7.66 -13.15
CA ALA A 267 -14.80 7.26 -14.53
C ALA A 267 -15.66 8.28 -15.29
N ILE A 268 -16.73 8.79 -14.65
CA ILE A 268 -17.56 9.87 -15.21
C ILE A 268 -16.72 11.14 -15.41
N TYR A 269 -15.92 11.53 -14.42
CA TYR A 269 -15.06 12.72 -14.55
C TYR A 269 -13.99 12.57 -15.64
N ARG A 270 -13.37 11.40 -15.78
CA ARG A 270 -12.46 11.12 -16.90
C ARG A 270 -13.16 11.24 -18.25
N ASN A 271 -14.44 10.87 -18.34
CA ASN A 271 -15.21 11.04 -19.56
C ASN A 271 -15.50 12.53 -19.85
N ILE A 272 -15.87 13.32 -18.83
CA ILE A 272 -15.98 14.79 -18.92
C ILE A 272 -14.68 15.39 -19.49
N GLN A 273 -13.52 14.95 -18.99
CA GLN A 273 -12.22 15.41 -19.48
C GLN A 273 -11.99 15.02 -20.95
N LYS A 274 -12.27 13.77 -21.32
CA LYS A 274 -12.12 13.27 -22.71
C LYS A 274 -13.00 14.00 -23.71
N LEU A 275 -14.19 14.45 -23.28
CA LEU A 275 -15.12 15.22 -24.10
C LEU A 275 -14.73 16.71 -24.19
N GLY A 276 -13.64 17.15 -23.55
CA GLY A 276 -13.23 18.56 -23.54
C GLY A 276 -14.08 19.44 -22.62
N LEU A 277 -14.93 18.87 -21.78
CA LEU A 277 -15.87 19.60 -20.90
C LEU A 277 -15.23 20.12 -19.61
N SER A 278 -13.91 19.98 -19.44
CA SER A 278 -13.22 20.34 -18.18
C SER A 278 -13.41 21.81 -17.80
N SER A 279 -13.22 22.74 -18.75
CA SER A 279 -13.39 24.17 -18.49
C SER A 279 -14.85 24.51 -18.21
N ALA A 280 -15.78 23.99 -19.03
CA ALA A 280 -17.21 24.18 -18.81
C ALA A 280 -17.67 23.65 -17.43
N TYR A 281 -17.18 22.49 -16.99
CA TYR A 281 -17.45 21.97 -15.65
C TYR A 281 -16.92 22.88 -14.54
N VAL A 282 -15.82 23.62 -14.76
CA VAL A 282 -15.25 24.55 -13.79
C VAL A 282 -15.92 25.91 -13.81
N ASP A 283 -16.32 26.41 -14.98
CA ASP A 283 -16.73 27.80 -15.17
C ASP A 283 -18.27 27.97 -15.23
N ASP A 284 -19.01 26.94 -15.63
CA ASP A 284 -20.47 26.96 -15.77
C ASP A 284 -21.15 26.14 -14.65
N ASP A 285 -21.91 26.82 -13.80
CA ASP A 285 -22.60 26.20 -12.67
C ASP A 285 -23.71 25.23 -13.09
N GLN A 286 -24.41 25.51 -14.20
CA GLN A 286 -25.47 24.63 -14.71
C GLN A 286 -24.89 23.31 -15.21
N ILE A 287 -23.83 23.37 -16.04
CA ILE A 287 -23.11 22.19 -16.53
C ILE A 287 -22.54 21.39 -15.36
N ARG A 288 -21.98 22.09 -14.36
CA ARG A 288 -21.41 21.44 -13.17
C ARG A 288 -22.45 20.71 -12.34
N ILE A 289 -23.62 21.31 -12.13
CA ILE A 289 -24.73 20.68 -11.38
C ILE A 289 -25.24 19.46 -12.13
N ILE A 290 -25.47 19.53 -13.44
CA ILE A 290 -25.92 18.38 -14.25
C ILE A 290 -24.92 17.22 -14.15
N CYS A 291 -23.63 17.50 -14.32
CA CYS A 291 -22.57 16.49 -14.15
C CYS A 291 -22.58 15.85 -12.75
N ARG A 292 -22.86 16.64 -11.71
CA ARG A 292 -22.94 16.14 -10.32
C ARG A 292 -24.22 15.35 -10.07
N LYS A 293 -25.35 15.71 -10.69
CA LYS A 293 -26.58 14.92 -10.63
C LYS A 293 -26.36 13.53 -11.24
N LEU A 294 -25.70 13.44 -12.40
CA LEU A 294 -25.31 12.15 -12.98
C LEU A 294 -24.48 11.29 -12.01
N MET A 295 -23.50 11.87 -11.32
CA MET A 295 -22.73 11.18 -10.28
C MET A 295 -23.55 10.85 -9.02
N ALA A 296 -24.58 11.64 -8.72
CA ALA A 296 -25.45 11.47 -7.56
C ALA A 296 -26.53 10.39 -7.78
N LEU A 297 -26.81 9.97 -9.02
CA LEU A 297 -27.72 8.85 -9.32
C LEU A 297 -27.33 7.58 -8.56
N ALA A 298 -26.02 7.36 -8.32
CA ALA A 298 -25.54 6.22 -7.54
C ALA A 298 -25.97 6.26 -6.07
N LEU A 299 -26.41 7.41 -5.57
CA LEU A 299 -26.85 7.61 -4.21
C LEU A 299 -28.39 7.65 -4.09
N LEU A 300 -29.14 7.42 -5.18
CA LEU A 300 -30.60 7.32 -5.13
C LEU A 300 -31.07 5.89 -4.82
N PRO A 301 -32.25 5.71 -4.20
CA PRO A 301 -32.95 4.43 -4.18
C PRO A 301 -32.98 3.80 -5.57
N LEU A 302 -32.73 2.49 -5.66
CA LEU A 302 -32.64 1.77 -6.94
C LEU A 302 -33.85 1.97 -7.84
N SER A 303 -35.05 2.06 -7.25
CA SER A 303 -36.31 2.26 -7.97
C SER A 303 -36.41 3.62 -8.66
N LEU A 304 -35.65 4.63 -8.21
CA LEU A 304 -35.70 5.99 -8.76
C LEU A 304 -34.64 6.24 -9.84
N VAL A 305 -33.65 5.36 -9.99
CA VAL A 305 -32.45 5.66 -10.80
C VAL A 305 -32.78 5.90 -12.27
N ILE A 306 -33.64 5.06 -12.87
CA ILE A 306 -34.00 5.17 -14.30
C ILE A 306 -34.82 6.44 -14.54
N GLU A 307 -35.91 6.62 -13.80
CA GLU A 307 -36.78 7.80 -13.92
C GLU A 307 -36.00 9.11 -13.70
N ALA A 308 -35.14 9.15 -12.70
CA ALA A 308 -34.31 10.32 -12.42
C ALA A 308 -33.26 10.59 -13.52
N PHE A 309 -32.77 9.55 -14.20
CA PHE A 309 -31.88 9.71 -15.35
C PHE A 309 -32.64 10.28 -16.55
N ASP A 310 -33.82 9.73 -16.85
CA ASP A 310 -34.65 10.15 -17.97
C ASP A 310 -35.12 11.61 -17.80
N ASN A 311 -35.65 11.96 -16.63
CA ASN A 311 -36.05 13.34 -16.31
C ASN A 311 -34.87 14.33 -16.43
N LEU A 312 -33.67 13.90 -16.00
CA LEU A 312 -32.47 14.72 -16.13
C LEU A 312 -32.06 14.90 -17.59
N TYR A 313 -32.18 13.86 -18.42
CA TYR A 313 -31.92 13.95 -19.86
C TYR A 313 -32.92 14.86 -20.57
N ASP A 314 -34.20 14.76 -20.25
CA ASP A 314 -35.25 15.64 -20.78
C ASP A 314 -34.99 17.11 -20.44
N SER A 315 -34.57 17.41 -19.21
CA SER A 315 -34.17 18.78 -18.83
C SER A 315 -32.99 19.33 -19.64
N VAL A 316 -32.11 18.45 -20.15
CA VAL A 316 -30.99 18.83 -21.02
C VAL A 316 -31.45 18.95 -22.47
N LEU A 317 -32.40 18.15 -22.92
CA LEU A 317 -33.04 18.27 -24.24
C LEU A 317 -33.78 19.61 -24.37
N GLU A 318 -34.45 20.06 -23.32
CA GLU A 318 -35.18 21.33 -23.26
C GLU A 318 -34.27 22.55 -23.04
N SER A 319 -32.96 22.33 -22.80
CA SER A 319 -31.99 23.39 -22.59
C SER A 319 -31.54 24.06 -23.90
N SER A 320 -30.64 25.05 -23.80
CA SER A 320 -30.12 25.72 -25.00
C SER A 320 -29.44 24.72 -25.96
N SER A 321 -29.53 24.97 -27.27
CA SER A 321 -28.85 24.15 -28.30
C SER A 321 -27.36 23.95 -28.02
N THR A 322 -26.70 24.95 -27.44
CA THR A 322 -25.30 24.88 -27.03
C THR A 322 -25.10 23.91 -25.85
N THR A 323 -25.91 24.03 -24.80
CA THR A 323 -25.84 23.17 -23.61
C THR A 323 -26.13 21.71 -23.96
N PHE A 324 -27.18 21.46 -24.75
CA PHE A 324 -27.53 20.13 -25.22
C PHE A 324 -26.37 19.49 -26.01
N LYS A 325 -25.82 20.18 -27.02
CA LYS A 325 -24.69 19.66 -27.83
C LYS A 325 -23.45 19.33 -27.00
N LEU A 326 -23.19 20.08 -25.93
CA LEU A 326 -22.07 19.83 -25.03
C LEU A 326 -22.29 18.58 -24.18
N LEU A 327 -23.49 18.39 -23.63
CA LEU A 327 -23.77 17.35 -22.64
C LEU A 327 -24.28 16.04 -23.24
N GLU A 328 -24.91 16.05 -24.42
CA GLU A 328 -25.47 14.85 -25.05
C GLU A 328 -24.46 13.68 -25.14
N PRO A 329 -23.18 13.88 -25.53
CA PRO A 329 -22.20 12.79 -25.56
C PRO A 329 -21.95 12.16 -24.17
N LEU A 330 -22.01 12.95 -23.10
CA LEU A 330 -21.83 12.47 -21.73
C LEU A 330 -23.03 11.63 -21.28
N PHE A 331 -24.26 12.03 -21.63
CA PHE A 331 -25.46 11.22 -21.35
C PHE A 331 -25.46 9.92 -22.13
N LYS A 332 -25.10 9.95 -23.42
CA LYS A 332 -24.92 8.73 -24.23
C LYS A 332 -23.88 7.79 -23.63
N TYR A 333 -22.75 8.33 -23.14
CA TYR A 333 -21.77 7.54 -22.41
C TYR A 333 -22.37 6.94 -21.13
N PHE A 334 -23.07 7.74 -20.34
CA PHE A 334 -23.63 7.30 -19.06
C PHE A 334 -24.68 6.20 -19.26
N GLU A 335 -25.61 6.39 -20.21
CA GLU A 335 -26.63 5.41 -20.55
C GLU A 335 -26.00 4.09 -21.00
N ASN A 336 -25.07 4.14 -21.96
CA ASN A 336 -24.44 2.94 -22.49
C ASN A 336 -23.62 2.21 -21.41
N GLN A 337 -22.84 2.93 -20.61
CA GLN A 337 -21.94 2.32 -19.65
C GLN A 337 -22.65 1.91 -18.35
N TRP A 338 -23.42 2.81 -17.74
CA TRP A 338 -23.94 2.65 -16.37
C TRP A 338 -25.40 2.20 -16.33
N ILE A 339 -26.20 2.42 -17.37
CA ILE A 339 -27.58 1.91 -17.44
C ILE A 339 -27.62 0.55 -18.16
N LYS A 340 -26.98 0.44 -19.33
CA LYS A 340 -27.08 -0.74 -20.20
C LYS A 340 -26.01 -1.81 -19.95
N THR A 341 -24.75 -1.42 -19.78
CA THR A 341 -23.62 -2.38 -19.72
C THR A 341 -23.35 -2.88 -18.30
N VAL A 342 -23.23 -1.98 -17.33
CA VAL A 342 -22.96 -2.33 -15.92
C VAL A 342 -24.28 -2.37 -15.17
N GLU A 343 -24.57 -3.49 -14.51
CA GLU A 343 -25.75 -3.64 -13.67
C GLU A 343 -25.87 -2.52 -12.62
N ILE A 344 -27.02 -1.84 -12.57
CA ILE A 344 -27.26 -0.68 -11.68
C ILE A 344 -26.95 -0.98 -10.22
N LYS A 345 -27.36 -2.15 -9.74
CA LYS A 345 -27.12 -2.62 -8.38
C LYS A 345 -25.64 -2.67 -7.99
N ARG A 346 -24.74 -2.83 -8.98
CA ARG A 346 -23.29 -2.89 -8.75
C ARG A 346 -22.72 -1.52 -8.38
N TRP A 347 -23.05 -0.47 -9.12
CA TRP A 347 -22.48 0.87 -8.90
C TRP A 347 -23.35 1.74 -7.97
N ASN A 348 -24.60 1.35 -7.74
CA ASN A 348 -25.46 2.00 -6.76
C ASN A 348 -24.95 1.77 -5.33
N ALA A 349 -24.84 2.88 -4.61
CA ALA A 349 -24.31 3.00 -3.26
C ALA A 349 -25.36 3.52 -2.25
N TYR A 350 -26.65 3.50 -2.62
CA TYR A 350 -27.75 3.84 -1.71
C TYR A 350 -27.82 2.86 -0.54
N GLY A 351 -27.91 3.39 0.68
CA GLY A 351 -27.96 2.58 1.91
C GLY A 351 -26.70 1.77 2.22
N ILE A 352 -25.62 1.91 1.44
CA ILE A 352 -24.37 1.19 1.67
C ILE A 352 -23.50 1.98 2.67
N GLN A 353 -23.06 1.33 3.75
CA GLN A 353 -22.23 1.98 4.77
C GLN A 353 -20.79 2.23 4.29
N MET A 354 -20.19 1.26 3.60
CA MET A 354 -18.86 1.40 2.96
C MET A 354 -19.02 1.64 1.46
N ARG A 355 -19.20 2.89 1.07
CA ARG A 355 -19.42 3.29 -0.33
C ARG A 355 -18.14 3.43 -1.14
N THR A 356 -17.04 3.75 -0.48
CA THR A 356 -15.75 4.02 -1.11
C THR A 356 -14.67 3.09 -0.56
N ASN A 357 -13.68 2.79 -1.39
CA ASN A 357 -12.44 2.12 -1.02
C ASN A 357 -11.42 3.09 -0.40
N ASN A 358 -11.85 4.18 0.26
CA ASN A 358 -10.94 5.19 0.86
C ASN A 358 -9.87 4.55 1.75
N ASN A 359 -10.20 3.44 2.40
CA ASN A 359 -9.26 2.65 3.19
C ASN A 359 -8.16 2.00 2.31
N CYS A 360 -8.53 1.45 1.15
CA CYS A 360 -7.57 0.92 0.17
C CYS A 360 -6.70 2.03 -0.42
N GLU A 361 -7.28 3.16 -0.83
CA GLU A 361 -6.51 4.28 -1.37
C GLU A 361 -5.59 4.92 -0.33
N GLY A 362 -6.10 5.13 0.88
CA GLY A 362 -5.30 5.63 2.00
C GLY A 362 -4.14 4.69 2.33
N TYR A 363 -4.38 3.37 2.22
CA TYR A 363 -3.35 2.36 2.35
C TYR A 363 -2.34 2.41 1.19
N HIS A 364 -2.79 2.43 -0.06
CA HIS A 364 -1.91 2.52 -1.25
C HIS A 364 -1.04 3.77 -1.21
N ASN A 365 -1.59 4.92 -0.81
CA ASN A 365 -0.83 6.14 -0.59
C ASN A 365 0.25 5.97 0.49
N ARG A 366 -0.08 5.30 1.59
CA ARG A 366 0.90 4.97 2.64
C ARG A 366 1.97 4.00 2.11
N LEU A 367 1.58 2.98 1.37
CA LEU A 367 2.49 2.02 0.76
C LEU A 367 3.46 2.72 -0.20
N ASN A 368 2.93 3.50 -1.14
CA ASN A 368 3.71 4.35 -2.06
C ASN A 368 4.70 5.24 -1.29
N SER A 369 4.25 5.88 -0.20
CA SER A 369 5.12 6.74 0.61
C SER A 369 6.22 5.97 1.34
N ARG A 370 6.02 4.69 1.68
CA ARG A 370 7.00 3.84 2.37
C ARG A 370 7.98 3.17 1.44
N VAL A 371 7.52 2.80 0.25
CA VAL A 371 8.38 2.33 -0.85
C VAL A 371 9.36 3.43 -1.27
N CYS A 372 8.96 4.71 -1.10
CA CYS A 372 9.78 5.91 -1.36
C CYS A 372 10.30 6.04 -2.80
N LYS A 373 9.82 5.21 -3.73
CA LYS A 373 10.22 5.18 -5.15
C LYS A 373 9.05 4.74 -6.03
N TYR A 374 8.94 5.37 -7.19
CA TYR A 374 8.11 4.89 -8.28
C TYR A 374 8.78 3.66 -8.90
N HIS A 375 8.03 2.57 -9.10
CA HIS A 375 8.56 1.28 -9.57
C HIS A 375 9.82 0.81 -8.83
N PRO A 376 9.70 0.45 -7.53
CA PRO A 376 10.84 -0.07 -6.77
C PRO A 376 11.40 -1.34 -7.39
N ASN A 377 12.68 -1.65 -7.16
CA ASN A 377 13.15 -3.01 -7.45
C ASN A 377 12.43 -4.03 -6.54
N ILE A 378 12.34 -5.27 -7.00
CA ILE A 378 11.61 -6.35 -6.32
C ILE A 378 12.05 -6.57 -4.87
N TRP A 379 13.35 -6.49 -4.58
CA TRP A 379 13.90 -6.67 -3.23
C TRP A 379 13.43 -5.59 -2.26
N THR A 380 13.44 -4.34 -2.71
CA THR A 380 12.96 -3.19 -1.93
C THR A 380 11.47 -3.31 -1.66
N PHE A 381 10.71 -3.73 -2.67
CA PHE A 381 9.27 -3.95 -2.53
C PHE A 381 8.95 -5.06 -1.53
N ILE A 382 9.58 -6.24 -1.64
CA ILE A 382 9.33 -7.38 -0.74
C ILE A 382 9.65 -7.01 0.71
N ARG A 383 10.79 -6.34 0.94
CA ARG A 383 11.16 -5.84 2.28
C ARG A 383 10.14 -4.85 2.85
N CYS A 384 9.56 -4.00 2.00
CA CYS A 384 8.49 -3.10 2.40
C CYS A 384 7.25 -3.87 2.88
N ILE A 385 6.77 -4.85 2.10
CA ILE A 385 5.57 -5.63 2.47
C ILE A 385 5.83 -6.60 3.64
N GLN A 386 7.06 -7.07 3.86
CA GLN A 386 7.45 -7.76 5.09
C GLN A 386 7.26 -6.85 6.33
N GLY A 387 7.60 -5.57 6.20
CA GLY A 387 7.33 -4.56 7.23
C GLY A 387 5.83 -4.28 7.41
N GLU A 388 5.03 -4.31 6.33
CA GLU A 388 3.58 -4.19 6.41
C GLU A 388 2.92 -5.39 7.11
N GLU A 389 3.42 -6.61 6.89
CA GLU A 389 2.98 -7.82 7.60
C GLU A 389 3.21 -7.70 9.12
N ASN A 390 4.39 -7.22 9.54
CA ASN A 390 4.65 -7.02 10.95
C ASN A 390 3.71 -5.96 11.57
N ARG A 391 3.39 -4.90 10.82
CA ARG A 391 2.43 -3.87 11.25
C ARG A 391 1.00 -4.38 11.29
N PHE A 392 0.61 -5.23 10.36
CA PHE A 392 -0.67 -5.93 10.38
C PHE A 392 -0.81 -6.70 11.71
N ASN A 393 0.22 -7.46 12.11
CA ASN A 393 0.19 -8.23 13.35
C ASN A 393 0.09 -7.32 14.59
N HIS A 394 0.90 -6.25 14.65
CA HIS A 394 0.84 -5.29 15.76
C HIS A 394 -0.55 -4.66 15.89
N LEU A 395 -1.13 -4.19 14.78
CA LEU A 395 -2.45 -3.59 14.78
C LEU A 395 -3.53 -4.61 15.19
N LEU A 396 -3.45 -5.84 14.68
CA LEU A 396 -4.38 -6.90 15.05
C LEU A 396 -4.33 -7.21 16.56
N ILE A 397 -3.13 -7.28 17.16
CA ILE A 397 -2.95 -7.48 18.60
C ILE A 397 -3.52 -6.30 19.39
N GLN A 398 -3.22 -5.07 18.97
CA GLN A 398 -3.74 -3.87 19.62
C GLN A 398 -5.28 -3.82 19.59
N MET A 399 -5.90 -4.14 18.46
CA MET A 399 -7.36 -4.19 18.35
C MET A 399 -7.97 -5.33 19.18
N LYS A 400 -7.33 -6.50 19.26
CA LYS A 400 -7.71 -7.56 20.21
C LYS A 400 -7.61 -7.10 21.67
N GLY A 401 -6.66 -6.21 21.96
CA GLY A 401 -6.48 -5.56 23.27
C GLY A 401 -7.40 -4.36 23.53
N GLY A 402 -8.37 -4.08 22.65
CA GLY A 402 -9.36 -3.01 22.85
C GLY A 402 -9.03 -1.67 22.20
N LEU A 403 -8.00 -1.59 21.34
CA LEU A 403 -7.77 -0.38 20.54
C LEU A 403 -8.97 -0.11 19.61
N ALA A 404 -9.59 1.06 19.75
CA ALA A 404 -10.67 1.48 18.88
C ALA A 404 -10.20 1.68 17.43
N ALA A 405 -11.10 1.41 16.47
CA ALA A 405 -10.85 1.67 15.06
C ALA A 405 -10.51 3.14 14.82
N ARG A 406 -9.70 3.40 13.79
CA ARG A 406 -9.41 4.78 13.42
C ARG A 406 -10.71 5.44 12.93
N PRO A 407 -11.16 6.54 13.56
CA PRO A 407 -12.39 7.19 13.13
C PRO A 407 -12.20 7.75 11.72
N GLN A 408 -13.29 7.75 10.96
CA GLN A 408 -13.35 8.47 9.70
C GLN A 408 -13.02 9.95 9.92
N THR A 409 -12.52 10.63 8.87
CA THR A 409 -12.23 12.06 8.97
C THR A 409 -13.51 12.85 9.27
N LYS A 410 -13.41 13.96 10.01
CA LYS A 410 -14.56 14.85 10.30
C LYS A 410 -15.31 15.25 9.02
N THR A 411 -14.58 15.44 7.91
CA THR A 411 -15.16 15.74 6.60
C THR A 411 -16.00 14.58 6.07
N THR A 412 -15.48 13.35 6.12
CA THR A 412 -16.21 12.14 5.69
C THR A 412 -17.46 11.93 6.54
N GLN A 413 -17.35 12.08 7.87
CA GLN A 413 -18.48 11.96 8.79
C GLN A 413 -19.55 13.03 8.49
N ALA A 414 -19.15 14.28 8.26
CA ALA A 414 -20.09 15.36 7.91
C ALA A 414 -20.79 15.12 6.56
N ILE A 415 -20.09 14.52 5.60
CA ILE A 415 -20.66 14.12 4.30
C ILE A 415 -21.67 12.99 4.49
N GLN A 416 -21.31 11.95 5.25
CA GLN A 416 -22.21 10.84 5.57
C GLN A 416 -23.48 11.35 6.25
N LYS A 417 -23.35 12.16 7.29
CA LYS A 417 -24.47 12.76 8.03
C LYS A 417 -25.40 13.59 7.12
N ARG A 418 -24.85 14.32 6.15
CA ARG A 418 -25.67 15.07 5.18
C ARG A 418 -26.49 14.14 4.28
N ILE A 419 -25.90 13.04 3.83
CA ILE A 419 -26.60 12.05 3.02
C ILE A 419 -27.68 11.36 3.85
N ASP A 420 -27.36 10.94 5.07
CA ASP A 420 -28.32 10.29 5.97
C ASP A 420 -29.51 11.22 6.28
N ASN A 421 -29.25 12.51 6.52
CA ASN A 421 -30.31 13.51 6.69
C ASN A 421 -31.17 13.67 5.43
N LEU A 422 -30.59 13.64 4.23
CA LEU A 422 -31.36 13.71 2.98
C LEU A 422 -32.24 12.47 2.79
N TYR A 423 -31.73 11.28 3.13
CA TYR A 423 -32.50 10.04 3.10
C TYR A 423 -33.65 10.08 4.10
N ALA A 424 -33.40 10.50 5.35
CA ALA A 424 -34.44 10.62 6.37
C ALA A 424 -35.57 11.59 5.94
N ARG A 425 -35.21 12.74 5.36
CA ARG A 425 -36.19 13.70 4.83
C ARG A 425 -37.01 13.11 3.68
N TYR A 426 -36.37 12.34 2.79
CA TYR A 426 -37.07 11.65 1.70
C TYR A 426 -38.02 10.57 2.21
N GLU A 427 -37.58 9.75 3.18
CA GLU A 427 -38.40 8.72 3.83
C GLU A 427 -39.62 9.32 4.54
N ASN A 428 -39.44 10.50 5.17
CA ASN A 428 -40.52 11.28 5.78
C ASN A 428 -41.41 12.03 4.77
N LYS A 429 -41.14 11.91 3.47
CA LYS A 429 -41.84 12.63 2.37
C LYS A 429 -41.75 14.16 2.48
N GLU A 430 -40.69 14.67 3.11
CA GLU A 430 -40.41 16.11 3.21
C GLU A 430 -39.71 16.65 1.96
N VAL A 431 -39.16 15.77 1.12
CA VAL A 431 -38.54 16.13 -0.16
C VAL A 431 -38.97 15.16 -1.26
N SER A 432 -39.14 15.67 -2.47
CA SER A 432 -39.42 14.89 -3.68
C SER A 432 -38.17 14.11 -4.15
N PRO A 433 -38.32 13.14 -5.08
CA PRO A 433 -37.19 12.49 -5.74
C PRO A 433 -36.20 13.48 -6.40
N ASP A 434 -36.71 14.54 -7.04
CA ASP A 434 -35.89 15.55 -7.71
C ASP A 434 -35.12 16.40 -6.69
N GLU A 435 -35.77 16.79 -5.59
CA GLU A 435 -35.15 17.53 -4.50
C GLU A 435 -34.08 16.69 -3.78
N LEU A 436 -34.32 15.37 -3.65
CA LEU A 436 -33.32 14.43 -3.15
C LEU A 436 -32.10 14.39 -4.07
N LEU A 437 -32.29 14.22 -5.39
CA LEU A 437 -31.19 14.19 -6.36
C LEU A 437 -30.39 15.50 -6.35
N GLU A 438 -31.08 16.64 -6.35
CA GLU A 438 -30.47 17.97 -6.24
C GLU A 438 -29.62 18.07 -4.97
N GLY A 439 -30.19 17.71 -3.81
CA GLY A 439 -29.49 17.73 -2.53
C GLY A 439 -28.24 16.83 -2.51
N LEU A 440 -28.33 15.63 -3.08
CA LEU A 440 -27.22 14.69 -3.19
C LEU A 440 -26.11 15.23 -4.12
N SER A 441 -26.46 15.94 -5.19
CA SER A 441 -25.50 16.56 -6.13
C SER A 441 -24.56 17.55 -5.41
N PHE A 442 -25.07 18.29 -4.42
CA PHE A 442 -24.27 19.20 -3.61
C PHE A 442 -23.31 18.48 -2.66
N VAL A 443 -23.58 17.22 -2.32
CA VAL A 443 -22.67 16.40 -1.52
C VAL A 443 -21.52 15.87 -2.37
N VAL A 444 -21.78 15.44 -3.61
CA VAL A 444 -20.75 15.01 -4.57
C VAL A 444 -19.66 16.08 -4.75
N ALA A 445 -20.07 17.35 -4.77
CA ALA A 445 -19.20 18.53 -4.90
C ALA A 445 -18.03 18.62 -3.90
N LYS A 446 -18.17 18.07 -2.68
CA LYS A 446 -17.14 18.17 -1.64
C LYS A 446 -16.07 17.08 -1.73
N ASN A 447 -16.36 15.96 -2.40
CA ASN A 447 -15.38 14.88 -2.60
C ASN A 447 -14.31 15.23 -3.64
N SER A 448 -14.55 16.23 -4.51
CA SER A 448 -13.55 16.71 -5.48
C SER A 448 -12.50 17.66 -4.88
N LYS A 449 -12.78 18.26 -3.70
CA LYS A 449 -11.90 19.24 -3.02
C LYS A 449 -10.91 18.64 -2.03
N SER A 450 -10.42 17.42 -2.26
CA SER A 450 -9.21 16.95 -1.59
C SER A 450 -7.99 17.65 -2.20
N LYS A 451 -7.29 18.47 -1.41
CA LYS A 451 -6.07 19.21 -1.80
C LYS A 451 -4.94 18.35 -2.41
N LYS A 452 -5.07 17.02 -2.43
CA LYS A 452 -4.12 16.07 -3.06
C LYS A 452 -4.46 15.67 -4.50
N ASN A 453 -5.63 16.02 -5.03
CA ASN A 453 -5.96 15.70 -6.42
C ASN A 453 -5.21 16.56 -7.44
N LYS A 454 -4.56 17.66 -7.04
CA LYS A 454 -3.77 18.50 -7.95
C LYS A 454 -2.54 17.79 -8.57
N GLN A 455 -2.00 16.75 -7.94
CA GLN A 455 -0.82 16.05 -8.45
C GLN A 455 -1.12 14.80 -9.29
N LEU A 456 -2.36 14.32 -9.31
CA LEU A 456 -2.81 13.27 -10.24
C LEU A 456 -3.71 13.83 -11.37
N LEU A 457 -3.90 15.15 -11.41
CA LEU A 457 -4.70 15.85 -12.43
C LEU A 457 -3.86 16.65 -13.44
N ILE A 458 -2.52 16.58 -13.40
CA ILE A 458 -1.63 17.29 -14.36
C ILE A 458 -0.51 16.40 -14.93
N SER A 459 -0.39 15.11 -14.60
CA SER A 459 0.58 14.24 -15.30
C SER A 459 0.11 12.80 -15.43
N MET A 460 -0.60 12.54 -16.53
CA MET A 460 -0.44 11.41 -17.47
C MET A 460 -1.58 11.47 -18.48
#